data_AF-A0A3B9K9M3-F1
#
_entry.id   AF-A0A3B9K9M3-F1
#
_cell.length_a   1.000
_cell.length_b   1.000
_cell.length_c   1.000
_cell.angle_alpha   90.00
_cell.angle_beta   90.00
_cell.angle_gamma   90.00
#
_symmetry.space_group_name_H-M   'P 1'
#
loop_
_entity.id
_entity.type
_entity.pdbx_description
1 polymer ?
#
loop_
_entity_poly.entity_id
_entity_poly.type
_entity_poly.pdbx_seq_one_letter_code
_entity_poly.pdbx_strand_id
1 'polypeptide(L)'
;GSSMGGLMALFGVCMYNETFSKALCLSSAVGPGIKELLGDIGEAALSPDTRIYLSWGEEEAKYGRRTSVNSLLTRTAQNHYLLQGLLLQKGCAVDLYCQPGGHHCEADWEKQLPRGMDFLWNG
;
A
#
# COMPACT_ATOMS: atom_id res chain seq x y z
N GLY A 1 7.27 5.50 -2.56
CA GLY A 1 8.39 4.57 -2.28
C GLY A 1 7.99 3.16 -2.67
N SER A 2 8.98 2.31 -2.95
CA SER A 2 8.79 0.89 -3.26
C SER A 2 9.38 -0.01 -2.17
N SER A 3 8.84 -1.22 -1.99
CA SER A 3 9.33 -2.21 -1.00
C SER A 3 9.46 -1.61 0.41
N MET A 4 10.65 -1.60 1.01
CA MET A 4 10.91 -0.93 2.29
C MET A 4 10.57 0.56 2.23
N GLY A 5 10.89 1.24 1.13
CA GLY A 5 10.50 2.63 0.92
C GLY A 5 8.99 2.83 0.79
N GLY A 6 8.23 1.80 0.42
CA GLY A 6 6.77 1.82 0.44
C GLY A 6 6.22 1.79 1.87
N LEU A 7 6.78 0.92 2.73
CA LEU A 7 6.49 0.92 4.17
C LEU A 7 6.83 2.27 4.80
N MET A 8 8.00 2.82 4.51
CA MET A 8 8.42 4.12 5.05
C MET A 8 7.52 5.26 4.58
N ALA A 9 7.09 5.26 3.32
CA ALA A 9 6.16 6.26 2.80
C ALA A 9 4.79 6.17 3.49
N LEU A 10 4.28 4.96 3.71
CA LEU A 10 3.03 4.72 4.44
C LEU A 10 3.13 5.17 5.90
N PHE A 11 4.23 4.84 6.58
CA PHE A 11 4.48 5.32 7.94
C PHE A 11 4.59 6.85 7.97
N GLY A 12 5.31 7.44 7.01
CA GLY A 12 5.50 8.88 6.89
C GLY A 12 4.18 9.65 6.76
N VAL A 13 3.31 9.23 5.85
CA VAL A 13 2.01 9.90 5.63
C VAL A 13 1.06 9.74 6.82
N CYS A 14 1.14 8.64 7.56
CA CYS A 14 0.27 8.39 8.70
C CYS A 14 0.74 9.09 9.97
N MET A 15 2.04 9.01 10.27
CA MET A 15 2.60 9.49 11.54
C MET A 15 3.07 10.95 11.50
N TYR A 16 3.28 11.49 10.29
CA TYR A 16 3.65 12.89 10.05
C TYR A 16 2.65 13.52 9.08
N ASN A 17 1.36 13.28 9.30
CA ASN A 17 0.27 13.65 8.39
C ASN A 17 0.11 15.18 8.22
N GLU A 18 0.57 15.95 9.21
CA GLU A 18 0.70 17.41 9.15
C GLU A 18 1.73 17.89 8.11
N THR A 19 2.69 17.03 7.77
CA THR A 19 3.73 17.31 6.78
C THR A 19 3.44 16.62 5.43
N PHE A 20 2.99 15.37 5.47
CA PHE A 20 2.71 14.57 4.28
C PHE A 20 1.23 14.18 4.22
N SER A 21 0.54 14.62 3.16
CA SER A 21 -0.87 14.25 2.93
C SER A 21 -1.06 13.19 1.85
N LYS A 22 0.01 12.79 1.15
CA LYS A 22 -0.07 11.90 -0.02
C LYS A 22 1.06 10.89 0.00
N ALA A 23 0.75 9.62 -0.28
CA ALA A 23 1.77 8.59 -0.41
C ALA A 23 1.48 7.61 -1.55
N LEU A 24 2.52 7.36 -2.34
CA LEU A 24 2.57 6.29 -3.32
C LEU A 24 3.40 5.14 -2.76
N CYS A 25 2.76 4.00 -2.50
CA CYS A 25 3.35 2.88 -1.76
C CYS A 25 3.31 1.60 -2.62
N LEU A 26 4.40 1.34 -3.34
CA LEU A 26 4.49 0.25 -4.33
C LEU A 26 5.11 -1.01 -3.70
N SER A 27 4.40 -2.14 -3.76
CA SER A 27 4.87 -3.45 -3.27
C SER A 27 5.46 -3.37 -1.85
N SER A 28 4.74 -2.68 -0.97
CA SER A 28 5.25 -2.27 0.34
C SER A 28 5.59 -3.47 1.24
N ALA A 29 6.75 -3.43 1.89
CA ALA A 29 7.24 -4.48 2.78
C ALA A 29 6.56 -4.47 4.17
N VAL A 30 5.22 -4.46 4.18
CA VAL A 30 4.40 -4.32 5.40
C VAL A 30 4.21 -5.62 6.17
N GLY A 31 4.65 -6.75 5.61
CA GLY A 31 4.47 -8.07 6.22
C GLY A 31 5.11 -8.16 7.61
N PRO A 32 6.42 -7.89 7.74
CA PRO A 32 7.07 -7.69 9.02
C PRO A 32 6.50 -6.43 9.69
N GLY A 33 6.00 -6.55 10.92
CA GLY A 33 5.51 -5.39 11.68
C GLY A 33 4.09 -4.95 11.35
N ILE A 34 3.29 -5.75 10.63
CA ILE A 34 1.91 -5.35 10.26
C ILE A 34 1.04 -5.02 11.47
N LYS A 35 1.23 -5.70 12.60
CA LYS A 35 0.41 -5.46 13.81
C LYS A 35 0.73 -4.12 14.43
N GLU A 36 2.01 -3.81 14.54
CA GLU A 36 2.55 -2.56 15.04
C GLU A 36 2.08 -1.41 14.15
N LEU A 37 2.24 -1.55 12.83
CA LEU A 37 1.80 -0.57 11.85
C LEU A 37 0.28 -0.30 11.92
N LEU A 38 -0.55 -1.35 12.05
CA LEU A 38 -1.99 -1.19 12.22
C LEU A 38 -2.34 -0.48 13.54
N GLY A 39 -1.61 -0.77 14.62
CA GLY A 39 -1.76 -0.07 15.90
C GLY A 39 -1.44 1.42 15.78
N ASP A 40 -0.30 1.74 15.19
CA ASP A 40 0.15 3.12 14.98
C ASP A 40 -0.85 3.92 14.12
N ILE A 41 -1.31 3.36 12.99
CA ILE A 41 -2.32 3.99 12.13
C ILE A 41 -3.67 4.14 12.86
N GLY A 42 -4.02 3.18 13.72
CA GLY A 42 -5.25 3.21 14.52
C GLY A 42 -5.32 4.45 15.42
N GLU A 43 -4.21 4.79 16.07
CA GLU A 43 -4.10 5.94 16.97
C GLU A 43 -3.82 7.27 16.24
N ALA A 44 -3.28 7.23 15.02
CA ALA A 44 -2.90 8.43 14.26
C ALA A 44 -4.10 9.34 13.93
N ALA A 45 -3.95 10.67 14.09
CA ALA A 45 -4.94 11.62 13.60
C ALA A 45 -4.67 11.93 12.12
N LEU A 46 -5.56 11.45 11.23
CA LEU A 46 -5.39 11.61 9.78
C LEU A 46 -6.37 12.65 9.23
N SER A 47 -5.86 13.53 8.37
CA SER A 47 -6.64 14.51 7.64
C SER A 47 -7.54 13.82 6.61
N PRO A 48 -8.80 14.29 6.42
CA PRO A 48 -9.66 13.81 5.34
C PRO A 48 -9.08 13.99 3.93
N ASP A 49 -8.14 14.93 3.75
CA ASP A 49 -7.45 15.17 2.47
C ASP A 49 -6.32 14.15 2.21
N THR A 50 -6.10 13.20 3.12
CA THR A 50 -5.05 12.19 3.00
C THR A 50 -5.38 11.19 1.90
N ARG A 51 -4.46 11.02 0.95
CA ARG A 51 -4.60 10.10 -0.20
C ARG A 51 -3.45 9.10 -0.23
N ILE A 52 -3.75 7.82 -0.30
CA ILE A 52 -2.75 6.76 -0.25
C ILE A 52 -2.98 5.76 -1.38
N TYR A 53 -2.01 5.63 -2.28
CA TYR A 53 -1.99 4.59 -3.29
C TYR A 53 -1.21 3.39 -2.73
N LEU A 54 -1.86 2.25 -2.62
CA LEU A 54 -1.28 0.99 -2.15
C LEU A 54 -1.27 -0.01 -3.29
N SER A 55 -0.14 -0.66 -3.54
CA SER A 55 -0.10 -1.71 -4.54
C SER A 55 0.86 -2.84 -4.23
N TRP A 56 0.67 -3.94 -4.96
CA TRP A 56 1.58 -5.07 -5.03
C TRP A 56 1.48 -5.74 -6.41
N GLY A 57 2.50 -6.52 -6.76
CA GLY A 57 2.51 -7.34 -7.97
C GLY A 57 1.81 -8.69 -7.78
N GLU A 58 1.08 -9.16 -8.78
CA GLU A 58 0.40 -10.45 -8.68
C GLU A 58 1.37 -11.64 -8.51
N GLU A 59 2.49 -11.63 -9.24
CA GLU A 59 3.47 -12.73 -9.26
C GLU A 59 4.39 -12.71 -8.04
N GLU A 60 4.73 -11.53 -7.51
CA GLU A 60 5.48 -11.44 -6.24
C GLU A 60 4.70 -12.02 -5.06
N ALA A 61 3.37 -11.89 -5.06
CA ALA A 61 2.53 -12.40 -3.98
C ALA A 61 2.41 -13.93 -4.01
N LYS A 62 2.68 -14.56 -5.15
CA LYS A 62 2.70 -16.03 -5.33
C LYS A 62 4.00 -16.66 -4.82
N TYR A 63 5.11 -15.91 -4.78
CA TYR A 63 6.38 -16.39 -4.26
C TYR A 63 6.29 -16.70 -2.75
N GLY A 64 6.19 -17.98 -2.41
CA GLY A 64 6.13 -18.47 -1.02
C GLY A 64 5.04 -19.50 -0.73
N ARG A 65 4.08 -19.69 -1.64
CA ARG A 65 3.11 -20.80 -1.57
C ARG A 65 3.04 -21.51 -2.92
N ARG A 66 3.54 -22.74 -2.98
CA ARG A 66 3.51 -23.63 -4.17
C ARG A 66 2.08 -23.95 -4.67
N THR A 67 1.01 -23.40 -4.09
CA THR A 67 -0.36 -23.87 -4.29
C THR A 67 -1.45 -22.78 -4.32
N SER A 68 -1.16 -21.50 -4.07
CA SER A 68 -2.23 -20.48 -4.12
C SER A 68 -2.47 -20.02 -5.55
N VAL A 69 -3.49 -20.60 -6.19
CA VAL A 69 -3.96 -20.25 -7.54
C VAL A 69 -4.60 -18.85 -7.60
N ASN A 70 -4.94 -18.27 -6.44
CA ASN A 70 -5.56 -16.95 -6.32
C ASN A 70 -4.63 -15.98 -5.58
N SER A 71 -4.08 -15.02 -6.33
CA SER A 71 -3.18 -13.95 -5.86
C SER A 71 -3.81 -13.02 -4.82
N LEU A 72 -5.14 -12.95 -4.75
CA LEU A 72 -5.89 -12.14 -3.78
C LEU A 72 -5.98 -12.80 -2.39
N LEU A 73 -5.65 -14.09 -2.25
CA LEU A 73 -5.66 -14.82 -0.98
C LEU A 73 -4.28 -14.94 -0.33
N THR A 74 -3.29 -14.28 -0.91
CA THR A 74 -1.91 -14.26 -0.42
C THR A 74 -1.81 -13.44 0.87
N ARG A 75 -0.76 -13.68 1.67
CA ARG A 75 -0.52 -12.88 2.88
C ARG A 75 -0.31 -11.40 2.51
N THR A 76 0.38 -11.13 1.41
CA THR A 76 0.58 -9.78 0.87
C THR A 76 -0.76 -9.09 0.62
N ALA A 77 -1.67 -9.74 -0.11
CA ALA A 77 -2.99 -9.19 -0.37
C ALA A 77 -3.78 -8.97 0.93
N GLN A 78 -3.80 -9.95 1.84
CA GLN A 78 -4.48 -9.81 3.13
C GLN A 78 -3.99 -8.62 3.96
N ASN A 79 -2.67 -8.43 4.05
CA ASN A 79 -2.11 -7.30 4.79
C ASN A 79 -2.49 -5.95 4.14
N HIS A 80 -2.47 -5.88 2.82
CA HIS A 80 -2.86 -4.69 2.08
C HIS A 80 -4.38 -4.38 2.21
N TYR A 81 -5.24 -5.39 2.25
CA TYR A 81 -6.67 -5.21 2.55
C TYR A 81 -6.93 -4.73 3.97
N LEU A 82 -6.19 -5.24 4.97
CA LEU A 82 -6.29 -4.77 6.36
C LEU A 82 -5.91 -3.28 6.46
N LEU A 83 -4.81 -2.89 5.81
CA LEU A 83 -4.38 -1.50 5.76
C LEU A 83 -5.42 -0.61 5.07
N GLN A 84 -5.92 -1.03 3.89
CA GLN A 84 -6.96 -0.28 3.18
C GLN A 84 -8.21 -0.08 4.06
N GLY A 85 -8.71 -1.15 4.68
CA GLY A 85 -9.90 -1.07 5.53
C GLY A 85 -9.75 -0.09 6.68
N LEU A 86 -8.61 -0.13 7.38
CA LEU A 86 -8.31 0.80 8.46
C LEU A 86 -8.20 2.24 7.94
N LEU A 87 -7.43 2.48 6.87
CA LEU A 87 -7.24 3.83 6.32
C LEU A 87 -8.56 4.46 5.83
N LEU A 88 -9.42 3.67 5.18
CA LEU A 88 -10.76 4.11 4.81
C LEU A 88 -11.62 4.46 6.04
N GLN A 89 -11.56 3.64 7.11
CA GLN A 89 -12.24 3.94 8.37
C GLN A 89 -11.74 5.24 9.02
N LYS A 90 -10.45 5.56 8.84
CA LYS A 90 -9.83 6.82 9.29
C LYS A 90 -10.18 8.03 8.40
N GLY A 91 -10.98 7.84 7.35
CA GLY A 91 -11.43 8.92 6.46
C GLY A 91 -10.46 9.28 5.34
N CYS A 92 -9.42 8.47 5.10
CA CYS A 92 -8.51 8.67 3.98
C CYS A 92 -9.13 8.19 2.67
N ALA A 93 -8.71 8.77 1.55
CA ALA A 93 -8.94 8.19 0.23
C ALA A 93 -7.83 7.18 -0.09
N VAL A 94 -8.20 5.98 -0.54
CA VAL A 94 -7.25 4.89 -0.80
C VAL A 94 -7.56 4.22 -2.13
N ASP A 95 -6.58 4.18 -3.04
CA ASP A 95 -6.60 3.30 -4.22
C ASP A 95 -5.74 2.07 -3.93
N LEU A 96 -6.33 0.89 -4.08
CA LEU A 96 -5.68 -0.38 -3.82
C LEU A 96 -5.58 -1.18 -5.12
N TYR A 97 -4.36 -1.45 -5.57
CA TYR A 97 -4.12 -2.06 -6.87
C TYR A 97 -3.21 -3.29 -6.79
N CYS A 98 -3.72 -4.43 -7.26
CA CYS A 98 -2.92 -5.61 -7.57
C CYS A 98 -2.56 -5.56 -9.05
N GLN A 99 -1.29 -5.39 -9.41
CA GLN A 99 -0.86 -5.35 -10.80
C GLN A 99 -0.91 -6.77 -11.40
N PRO A 100 -1.79 -7.04 -12.39
CA PRO A 100 -1.86 -8.35 -13.04
C PRO A 100 -0.51 -8.71 -13.69
N GLY A 101 -0.01 -9.91 -13.42
CA GLY A 101 1.31 -10.35 -13.88
C GLY A 101 2.50 -9.51 -13.37
N GLY A 102 2.30 -8.65 -12.36
CA GLY A 102 3.35 -7.77 -11.83
C GLY A 102 4.31 -8.48 -10.87
N HIS A 103 5.56 -8.05 -10.86
CA HIS A 103 6.65 -8.58 -10.05
C HIS A 103 7.24 -7.52 -9.12
N HIS A 104 8.08 -7.98 -8.19
CA HIS A 104 8.78 -7.12 -7.23
C HIS A 104 10.02 -6.47 -7.87
N CYS A 105 9.81 -5.59 -8.85
CA CYS A 105 10.90 -4.91 -9.55
C CYS A 105 10.52 -3.51 -10.07
N GLU A 106 11.55 -2.69 -10.27
CA GLU A 106 11.43 -1.29 -10.74
C GLU A 106 10.65 -1.16 -12.06
N ALA A 107 10.86 -2.09 -13.00
CA ALA A 107 10.20 -2.05 -14.31
C ALA A 107 8.68 -2.22 -14.22
N ASP A 108 8.19 -2.96 -13.23
CA ASP A 108 6.75 -3.11 -13.01
C ASP A 108 6.19 -1.95 -12.16
N TRP A 109 6.96 -1.46 -11.20
CA TRP A 109 6.62 -0.27 -10.41
C TRP A 109 6.48 0.98 -11.27
N GLU A 110 7.35 1.19 -12.26
CA GLU A 110 7.28 2.31 -13.21
C GLU A 110 5.93 2.38 -13.93
N LYS A 111 5.39 1.23 -14.36
CA LYS A 111 4.10 1.15 -15.07
C LYS A 111 2.91 1.64 -14.23
N GLN A 112 3.05 1.64 -12.92
CA GLN A 112 2.00 2.08 -12.00
C GLN A 112 2.05 3.59 -11.71
N LEU A 113 3.17 4.26 -12.00
CA LEU A 113 3.34 5.68 -11.69
C LEU A 113 2.26 6.57 -12.31
N PRO A 114 1.85 6.40 -13.58
CA PRO A 114 0.79 7.24 -14.14
C PRO A 114 -0.52 7.11 -13.37
N ARG A 115 -0.95 5.87 -13.06
CA ARG A 115 -2.18 5.60 -12.28
C ARG A 115 -2.08 6.20 -10.88
N GLY A 116 -1.00 5.90 -10.17
CA GLY A 116 -0.85 6.31 -8.78
C GLY A 116 -0.71 7.84 -8.65
N MET A 117 0.01 8.49 -9.56
CA MET A 117 0.14 9.95 -9.56
C MET A 117 -1.18 10.63 -9.90
N ASP A 118 -1.95 10.10 -10.85
CA ASP A 118 -3.27 10.62 -11.19
C ASP A 118 -4.22 10.56 -10.00
N PHE A 119 -4.31 9.41 -9.32
CA PHE A 119 -5.13 9.27 -8.11
C PHE A 119 -4.73 10.25 -6.99
N LEU A 120 -3.43 10.46 -6.79
CA LEU A 120 -2.95 11.31 -5.70
C LEU A 120 -3.22 12.80 -5.93
N TRP A 121 -3.29 13.27 -7.18
CA TRP A 121 -3.31 14.70 -7.50
C TRP A 121 -4.53 15.18 -8.28
N ASN A 122 -5.22 14.30 -9.03
CA ASN A 122 -6.30 14.68 -9.93
C ASN A 122 -7.68 14.08 -9.55
N GLY A 123 -7.72 13.15 -8.59
CA GLY A 123 -8.97 12.56 -8.10
C GLY A 123 -9.61 13.31 -6.95
#